data_AF-A0A2V2U9I1-F1
#
_entry.id   AF-A0A2V2U9I1-F1
#
_cell.length_a   1.000
_cell.length_b   1.000
_cell.length_c   1.000
_cell.angle_alpha   90.00
_cell.angle_beta   90.00
_cell.angle_gamma   90.00
#
_symmetry.space_group_name_H-M   'P 1'
#
loop_
_entity.id
_entity.type
_entity.pdbx_description
1 polymer ?
#
loop_
_entity_poly.entity_id
_entity_poly.type
_entity_poly.pdbx_seq_one_letter_code
_entity_poly.pdbx_strand_id
1 'polypeptide(L)'
;MVSYYIIKRPKRFCLQKLISTERKYYLMSTVVEYICPDCGTLLMHDNPVTLESMKDVHIQLCAVKRQQSMAAQAIKPTAAAQKPSVTQVQKAAAPAQPTPSMASPPTAVATPTLGGDTTISLSGTGTNYSKAEGPIDPEFKSKRQVVGSFQGIKVWGPIDPPGQLGIWGTQVTVDYDICIADGACIEACPVNVYEWLDTPGHPGSDKKTFMAREKDCIFCMACENVCPPQCVKIFQKG
;
A
#
# COMPACT_ATOMS: atom_id res chain seq x y z
N MET A 1 33.27 -42.76 -51.77
CA MET A 1 32.05 -43.00 -50.97
C MET A 1 32.42 -43.81 -49.74
N VAL A 2 32.00 -43.31 -48.57
CA VAL A 2 31.98 -43.90 -47.22
C VAL A 2 33.34 -44.26 -46.57
N SER A 3 33.81 -43.36 -45.71
CA SER A 3 34.88 -43.62 -44.74
C SER A 3 34.24 -43.89 -43.37
N TYR A 4 34.37 -45.12 -42.86
CA TYR A 4 33.89 -45.50 -41.52
C TYR A 4 34.96 -45.15 -40.48
N TYR A 5 34.70 -44.15 -39.64
CA TYR A 5 35.52 -43.87 -38.46
C TYR A 5 34.96 -44.61 -37.24
N ILE A 6 35.73 -45.59 -36.76
CA ILE A 6 35.53 -46.30 -35.49
C ILE A 6 35.84 -45.33 -34.35
N ILE A 7 34.82 -44.90 -33.62
CA ILE A 7 34.96 -44.06 -32.42
C ILE A 7 35.45 -44.92 -31.26
N LYS A 8 36.72 -44.76 -30.89
CA LYS A 8 37.31 -45.31 -29.66
C LYS A 8 36.65 -44.66 -28.44
N ARG A 9 36.04 -45.47 -27.55
CA ARG A 9 35.53 -45.02 -26.24
C ARG A 9 36.69 -44.59 -25.33
N PRO A 10 36.70 -43.37 -24.76
CA PRO A 10 37.57 -43.04 -23.65
C PRO A 10 36.94 -43.49 -22.33
N LYS A 11 37.77 -44.22 -21.59
CA LYS A 11 37.82 -44.54 -20.15
C LYS A 11 36.71 -43.97 -19.25
N ARG A 12 36.09 -44.89 -18.50
CA ARG A 12 35.20 -44.68 -17.34
C ARG A 12 35.80 -43.68 -16.34
N PHE A 13 35.59 -42.39 -16.55
CA PHE A 13 35.88 -41.34 -15.58
C PHE A 13 34.67 -41.20 -14.64
N CYS A 14 34.77 -41.91 -13.52
CA CYS A 14 34.13 -41.62 -12.23
C CYS A 14 32.75 -40.93 -12.23
N LEU A 15 31.69 -41.66 -12.62
CA LEU A 15 30.29 -41.24 -12.40
C LEU A 15 29.99 -40.99 -10.90
N GLN A 16 30.74 -41.65 -10.01
CA GLN A 16 30.62 -41.48 -8.55
C GLN A 16 30.98 -40.07 -8.07
N LYS A 17 31.94 -39.38 -8.72
CA LYS A 17 32.35 -38.03 -8.32
C LYS A 17 31.31 -36.98 -8.72
N LEU A 18 30.66 -37.12 -9.88
CA LEU A 18 29.58 -36.22 -10.29
C LEU A 18 28.35 -36.36 -9.38
N ILE A 19 27.95 -37.59 -9.06
CA ILE A 19 26.84 -37.85 -8.11
C ILE A 19 27.15 -37.29 -6.72
N SER A 20 28.40 -37.40 -6.23
CA SER A 20 28.77 -36.82 -4.93
C SER A 20 28.87 -35.29 -4.93
N THR A 21 29.07 -34.66 -6.08
CA THR A 21 29.16 -33.20 -6.18
C THR A 21 27.75 -32.62 -6.28
N GLU A 22 26.88 -33.20 -7.11
CA GLU A 22 25.44 -32.90 -7.17
C GLU A 22 24.76 -33.09 -5.80
N ARG A 23 25.08 -34.18 -5.08
CA ARG A 23 24.54 -34.42 -3.73
C ARG A 23 25.10 -33.45 -2.67
N LYS A 24 26.27 -32.83 -2.89
CA LYS A 24 26.79 -31.75 -2.03
C LYS A 24 26.16 -30.39 -2.36
N TYR A 25 25.84 -30.12 -3.62
CA TYR A 25 25.09 -28.92 -4.01
C TYR A 25 23.62 -28.99 -3.60
N TYR A 26 23.02 -30.18 -3.58
CA TYR A 26 21.62 -30.38 -3.15
C TYR A 26 21.44 -30.33 -1.62
N LEU A 27 22.51 -30.54 -0.84
CA LEU A 27 22.45 -30.46 0.63
C LEU A 27 22.71 -29.05 1.20
N MET A 28 22.93 -28.05 0.32
CA MET A 28 23.21 -26.66 0.70
C MET A 28 22.07 -25.69 0.36
N SER A 29 20.96 -26.18 -0.19
CA SER A 29 19.76 -25.37 -0.41
C SER A 29 18.83 -25.53 0.79
N THR A 30 19.04 -24.70 1.82
CA THR A 30 18.11 -24.59 2.96
C THR A 30 16.91 -23.74 2.56
N VAL A 31 16.21 -24.14 1.51
CA VAL A 31 14.95 -23.49 1.13
C VAL A 31 13.95 -23.88 2.21
N VAL A 32 13.62 -22.92 3.06
CA VAL A 32 12.61 -23.11 4.10
C VAL A 32 11.27 -22.78 3.44
N GLU A 33 10.41 -23.78 3.34
CA GLU A 33 9.06 -23.65 2.79
C GLU A 33 8.05 -23.57 3.95
N TYR A 34 7.03 -22.73 3.81
CA TYR A 34 5.91 -22.67 4.73
C TYR A 34 4.59 -22.64 3.99
N ILE A 35 3.67 -23.52 4.36
CA ILE A 35 2.31 -23.57 3.82
C ILE A 35 1.38 -23.09 4.92
N CYS A 36 0.63 -22.02 4.65
CA CYS A 36 -0.37 -21.53 5.59
C CYS A 36 -1.45 -22.60 5.81
N PRO A 37 -1.76 -23.00 7.07
CA PRO A 37 -2.75 -24.02 7.35
C PRO A 37 -4.19 -23.56 7.06
N ASP A 38 -4.43 -22.26 7.08
CA ASP A 38 -5.78 -21.69 6.91
C ASP A 38 -6.14 -21.49 5.43
N CYS A 39 -5.20 -21.04 4.60
CA CYS A 39 -5.47 -20.71 3.18
C CYS A 39 -4.64 -21.51 2.16
N GLY A 40 -3.68 -22.33 2.59
CA GLY A 40 -2.84 -23.13 1.70
C GLY A 40 -1.79 -22.35 0.91
N THR A 41 -1.61 -21.05 1.17
CA THR A 41 -0.57 -20.25 0.49
C THR A 41 0.83 -20.74 0.86
N LEU A 42 1.65 -21.00 -0.15
CA LEU A 42 3.07 -21.35 -0.02
C LEU A 42 3.94 -20.09 0.03
N LEU A 43 4.72 -19.93 1.09
CA LEU A 43 5.74 -18.90 1.27
C LEU A 43 7.11 -19.55 1.26
N MET A 44 8.03 -18.97 0.49
CA MET A 44 9.39 -19.46 0.32
C MET A 44 10.36 -18.30 0.32
N HIS A 45 11.45 -18.45 1.06
CA HIS A 45 12.54 -17.48 1.08
C HIS A 45 13.83 -18.16 1.58
N ASP A 46 14.97 -17.80 0.99
CA ASP A 46 16.27 -18.41 1.32
C ASP A 46 16.77 -18.01 2.71
N ASN A 47 16.42 -16.80 3.16
CA ASN A 47 16.71 -16.32 4.52
C ASN A 47 15.59 -16.73 5.50
N PRO A 48 15.88 -17.51 6.56
CA PRO A 48 14.87 -18.00 7.51
C PRO A 48 14.24 -16.88 8.36
N VAL A 49 14.95 -15.79 8.65
CA VAL A 49 14.40 -14.66 9.45
C VAL A 49 13.36 -13.88 8.62
N THR A 50 13.68 -13.67 7.34
CA THR A 50 12.76 -13.02 6.41
C THR A 50 11.54 -13.88 6.16
N LEU A 51 11.71 -15.21 6.03
CA LEU A 51 10.57 -16.11 5.90
C LEU A 51 9.68 -16.03 7.14
N GLU A 52 10.24 -16.01 8.36
CA GLU A 52 9.43 -15.88 9.58
C GLU A 52 8.64 -14.57 9.59
N SER A 53 9.27 -13.46 9.17
CA SER A 53 8.58 -12.18 9.01
C SER A 53 7.46 -12.25 7.98
N MET A 54 7.67 -12.95 6.86
CA MET A 54 6.65 -13.18 5.83
C MET A 54 5.50 -14.05 6.36
N LYS A 55 5.78 -15.07 7.19
CA LYS A 55 4.76 -15.89 7.85
C LYS A 55 3.91 -15.05 8.78
N ASP A 56 4.51 -14.22 9.63
CA ASP A 56 3.79 -13.40 10.60
C ASP A 56 2.84 -12.41 9.91
N VAL A 57 3.33 -11.70 8.89
CA VAL A 57 2.51 -10.79 8.10
C VAL A 57 1.38 -11.53 7.40
N HIS A 58 1.67 -12.70 6.82
CA HIS A 58 0.65 -13.51 6.15
C HIS A 58 -0.42 -14.03 7.12
N ILE A 59 -0.04 -14.49 8.31
CA ILE A 59 -0.98 -14.98 9.32
C ILE A 59 -1.89 -13.85 9.82
N GLN A 60 -1.37 -12.63 9.97
CA GLN A 60 -2.17 -11.46 10.38
C GLN A 60 -3.16 -11.01 9.29
N LEU A 61 -2.74 -11.08 8.02
CA LEU A 61 -3.53 -10.61 6.88
C LEU A 61 -4.32 -11.73 6.17
N CYS A 62 -4.23 -12.97 6.63
CA CYS A 62 -4.88 -14.12 6.00
C CYS A 62 -6.39 -13.93 5.94
N ALA A 63 -6.91 -13.64 4.74
CA ALA A 63 -8.32 -13.37 4.53
C ALA A 63 -9.21 -14.57 4.89
N VAL A 64 -8.76 -15.80 4.61
CA VAL A 64 -9.49 -17.04 4.93
C VAL A 64 -9.61 -17.22 6.44
N LYS A 65 -8.52 -17.02 7.19
CA LYS A 65 -8.52 -17.06 8.66
C LYS A 65 -9.46 -16.00 9.25
N ARG A 66 -9.44 -14.79 8.68
CA ARG A 66 -10.34 -13.69 9.08
C ARG A 66 -11.81 -14.01 8.79
N GLN A 67 -12.12 -14.69 7.69
CA GLN A 67 -13.48 -15.13 7.37
C GLN A 67 -13.95 -16.23 8.33
N GLN A 68 -13.09 -17.19 8.68
CA GLN A 68 -13.40 -18.27 9.62
C GLN A 68 -13.67 -17.75 11.04
N SER A 69 -12.91 -16.74 11.51
CA SER A 69 -13.15 -16.14 12.83
C SER A 69 -14.45 -15.33 12.90
N MET A 70 -14.87 -14.72 11.80
CA MET A 70 -16.16 -14.01 11.71
C MET A 70 -17.35 -14.98 11.64
N ALA A 71 -17.19 -16.12 10.97
CA ALA A 71 -18.22 -17.17 10.91
C ALA A 71 -18.47 -17.84 12.28
N ALA A 72 -17.42 -17.98 13.12
CA ALA A 72 -17.54 -18.55 14.46
C ALA A 72 -18.31 -17.66 15.46
N GLN A 73 -18.44 -16.35 15.19
CA GLN A 73 -19.23 -15.42 16.03
C GLN A 73 -20.70 -15.34 15.61
N ALA A 74 -21.09 -15.95 14.49
CA ALA A 74 -22.46 -15.96 13.99
C ALA A 74 -23.34 -17.07 14.60
N ILE A 75 -22.81 -17.90 15.52
CA ILE A 75 -23.56 -18.95 16.21
C ILE A 75 -23.34 -18.86 17.72
N LYS A 76 -24.03 -17.91 18.38
CA LYS A 76 -24.36 -18.03 19.81
C LYS A 76 -25.67 -17.30 20.12
N PRO A 77 -26.68 -17.98 20.68
CA PRO A 77 -27.95 -17.35 21.03
C PRO A 77 -27.84 -16.44 22.26
N THR A 78 -28.66 -15.40 22.22
CA THR A 78 -28.84 -14.29 23.16
C THR A 78 -29.25 -14.76 24.56
N ALA A 79 -28.64 -14.19 25.61
CA ALA A 79 -29.23 -14.13 26.95
C ALA A 79 -28.91 -12.79 27.65
N ALA A 80 -29.99 -12.06 27.87
CA ALA A 80 -30.29 -10.93 28.76
C ALA A 80 -29.20 -10.23 29.62
N ALA A 81 -29.15 -8.92 29.40
CA ALA A 81 -29.04 -7.78 30.33
C ALA A 81 -28.72 -8.00 31.83
N GLN A 82 -27.73 -7.24 32.32
CA GLN A 82 -27.76 -6.53 33.60
C GLN A 82 -26.86 -5.27 33.54
N LYS A 83 -27.39 -4.14 34.01
CA LYS A 83 -26.72 -2.83 34.22
C LYS A 83 -26.90 -2.48 35.72
N PRO A 84 -26.28 -1.40 36.22
CA PRO A 84 -24.93 -1.28 36.77
C PRO A 84 -24.94 -1.21 38.32
N SER A 85 -23.81 -1.52 38.97
CA SER A 85 -23.56 -1.10 40.36
C SER A 85 -22.16 -0.52 40.51
N VAL A 86 -22.13 0.67 41.07
CA VAL A 86 -20.97 1.48 41.41
C VAL A 86 -20.49 1.06 42.80
N THR A 87 -19.20 0.75 42.98
CA THR A 87 -18.51 0.90 44.28
C THR A 87 -17.04 1.24 44.02
N GLN A 88 -16.62 2.33 44.68
CA GLN A 88 -15.29 2.93 44.71
C GLN A 88 -14.27 2.08 45.49
N VAL A 89 -13.02 2.60 45.56
CA VAL A 89 -11.91 2.34 46.51
C VAL A 89 -10.70 1.65 45.83
N GLN A 90 -9.44 2.08 45.93
CA GLN A 90 -8.76 3.26 46.48
C GLN A 90 -7.33 3.31 45.88
N LYS A 91 -6.75 4.49 45.96
CA LYS A 91 -5.42 4.94 45.56
C LYS A 91 -4.30 4.36 46.44
N ALA A 92 -3.15 4.03 45.86
CA ALA A 92 -1.85 4.05 46.54
C ALA A 92 -0.71 4.40 45.54
N ALA A 93 0.10 5.38 45.93
CA ALA A 93 1.38 5.80 45.32
C ALA A 93 2.46 4.72 45.59
N ALA A 94 3.65 4.64 45.01
CA ALA A 94 4.63 5.57 44.38
C ALA A 94 5.69 4.68 43.64
N PRO A 95 6.92 5.09 43.28
CA PRO A 95 7.50 6.41 43.01
C PRO A 95 8.17 6.50 41.61
N ALA A 96 8.58 7.72 41.25
CA ALA A 96 9.34 8.07 40.05
C ALA A 96 10.81 7.60 40.09
N GLN A 97 11.39 7.30 38.92
CA GLN A 97 12.81 7.57 38.59
C GLN A 97 13.07 7.34 37.07
N PRO A 98 14.20 7.81 36.49
CA PRO A 98 14.18 8.78 35.39
C PRO A 98 14.60 8.23 34.02
N THR A 99 14.25 9.00 32.99
CA THR A 99 14.77 8.95 31.61
C THR A 99 16.30 9.06 31.55
N PRO A 100 16.91 8.56 30.46
CA PRO A 100 17.90 9.34 29.76
C PRO A 100 17.44 9.69 28.35
N SER A 101 17.56 10.99 28.08
CA SER A 101 17.44 11.65 26.79
C SER A 101 18.60 11.24 25.88
N MET A 102 18.29 10.98 24.61
CA MET A 102 19.20 11.28 23.52
C MET A 102 18.47 12.16 22.51
N ALA A 103 18.77 13.44 22.60
CA ALA A 103 18.46 14.46 21.62
C ALA A 103 19.38 14.32 20.40
N SER A 104 18.82 14.51 19.21
CA SER A 104 19.37 15.29 18.08
C SER A 104 18.36 15.27 16.92
N PRO A 105 18.33 16.29 16.05
CA PRO A 105 17.46 17.46 16.13
C PRO A 105 16.24 17.37 15.19
N PRO A 106 15.16 18.14 15.41
CA PRO A 106 14.21 18.40 14.34
C PRO A 106 14.87 19.35 13.35
N THR A 107 15.38 18.81 12.25
CA THR A 107 15.63 19.65 11.08
C THR A 107 14.26 20.14 10.63
N ALA A 108 13.93 21.36 11.03
CA ALA A 108 12.89 22.15 10.42
C ALA A 108 13.26 22.29 8.94
N VAL A 109 12.79 21.34 8.13
CA VAL A 109 12.70 21.56 6.69
C VAL A 109 11.54 22.52 6.55
N ALA A 110 11.91 23.78 6.38
CA ALA A 110 11.02 24.85 5.97
C ALA A 110 10.11 24.30 4.87
N THR A 111 8.81 24.37 5.13
CA THR A 111 7.78 24.41 4.10
C THR A 111 8.24 25.44 3.07
N PRO A 112 8.58 25.07 1.83
CA PRO A 112 8.57 26.06 0.79
C PRO A 112 7.10 26.42 0.62
N THR A 113 6.77 27.62 1.09
CA THR A 113 5.52 28.28 0.78
C THR A 113 5.52 28.52 -0.73
N LEU A 114 5.05 27.54 -1.50
CA LEU A 114 4.59 27.79 -2.85
C LEU A 114 3.15 28.28 -2.71
N GLY A 115 3.01 29.60 -2.60
CA GLY A 115 1.75 30.30 -2.74
C GLY A 115 1.26 30.20 -4.17
N GLY A 116 0.66 29.06 -4.52
CA GLY A 116 -0.19 28.95 -5.71
C GLY A 116 -1.60 29.39 -5.34
N ASP A 117 -2.21 30.22 -6.19
CA ASP A 117 -3.60 30.66 -6.04
C ASP A 117 -4.53 29.45 -5.90
N THR A 118 -5.00 29.20 -4.67
CA THR A 118 -6.00 28.18 -4.38
C THR A 118 -7.38 28.77 -4.63
N THR A 119 -8.03 28.37 -5.71
CA THR A 119 -9.38 28.82 -6.07
C THR A 119 -10.47 27.88 -5.53
N ILE A 120 -10.10 26.67 -5.13
CA ILE A 120 -11.04 25.62 -4.68
C ILE A 120 -11.04 25.52 -3.15
N SER A 121 -12.24 25.60 -2.56
CA SER A 121 -12.46 25.36 -1.13
C SER A 121 -12.90 23.91 -0.90
N LEU A 122 -12.30 23.25 0.09
CA LEU A 122 -12.60 21.86 0.49
C LEU A 122 -13.77 21.77 1.50
N SER A 123 -14.35 22.90 1.88
CA SER A 123 -15.47 23.00 2.82
C SER A 123 -16.78 23.20 2.05
N GLY A 124 -17.76 22.33 2.27
CA GLY A 124 -19.08 22.42 1.65
C GLY A 124 -20.14 21.55 2.34
N THR A 125 -21.31 21.40 1.73
CA THR A 125 -22.48 20.67 2.28
C THR A 125 -22.83 19.39 1.51
N GLY A 126 -22.01 18.99 0.53
CA GLY A 126 -22.24 17.80 -0.28
C GLY A 126 -22.16 16.52 0.54
N THR A 127 -23.30 15.97 0.96
CA THR A 127 -23.38 14.75 1.79
C THR A 127 -24.07 13.57 1.11
N ASN A 128 -24.58 13.75 -0.13
CA ASN A 128 -25.35 12.72 -0.84
C ASN A 128 -24.52 11.84 -1.80
N TYR A 129 -23.19 11.84 -1.66
CA TYR A 129 -22.32 11.12 -2.57
C TYR A 129 -21.80 9.82 -1.96
N SER A 130 -21.76 8.77 -2.78
CA SER A 130 -21.13 7.49 -2.45
C SER A 130 -19.73 7.44 -3.02
N LYS A 131 -18.88 6.58 -2.45
CA LYS A 131 -17.55 6.29 -3.00
C LYS A 131 -17.66 5.86 -4.46
N ALA A 132 -16.84 6.46 -5.34
CA ALA A 132 -16.74 6.01 -6.72
C ALA A 132 -15.89 4.73 -6.79
N GLU A 133 -16.34 3.76 -7.58
CA GLU A 133 -15.68 2.46 -7.73
C GLU A 133 -15.20 2.30 -9.17
N GLY A 134 -13.97 1.80 -9.35
CA GLY A 134 -13.36 1.56 -10.64
C GLY A 134 -12.07 2.35 -10.86
N PRO A 135 -11.35 2.10 -11.95
CA PRO A 135 -10.17 2.88 -12.31
C PRO A 135 -10.56 4.29 -12.76
N ILE A 136 -9.62 5.22 -12.63
CA ILE A 136 -9.76 6.57 -13.19
C ILE A 136 -9.97 6.51 -14.72
N ASP A 137 -10.89 7.31 -15.25
CA ASP A 137 -11.15 7.39 -16.69
C ASP A 137 -9.97 8.05 -17.42
N PRO A 138 -9.20 7.34 -18.27
CA PRO A 138 -8.03 7.91 -18.93
C PRO A 138 -8.35 9.09 -19.87
N GLU A 139 -9.61 9.23 -20.30
CA GLU A 139 -10.07 10.30 -21.18
C GLU A 139 -10.79 11.43 -20.43
N PHE A 140 -10.69 11.47 -19.10
CA PHE A 140 -11.40 12.46 -18.29
C PHE A 140 -11.11 13.90 -18.71
N LYS A 141 -9.90 14.18 -19.23
CA LYS A 141 -9.48 15.52 -19.69
C LYS A 141 -10.33 16.08 -20.83
N SER A 142 -10.94 15.21 -21.63
CA SER A 142 -11.84 15.61 -22.73
C SER A 142 -13.30 15.71 -22.30
N LYS A 143 -13.68 14.96 -21.24
CA LYS A 143 -15.06 14.84 -20.77
C LYS A 143 -15.39 15.82 -19.64
N ARG A 144 -14.39 16.23 -18.86
CA ARG A 144 -14.55 17.08 -17.67
C ARG A 144 -14.00 18.47 -17.91
N GLN A 145 -14.59 19.43 -17.21
CA GLN A 145 -14.16 20.83 -17.22
C GLN A 145 -13.26 21.14 -16.03
N VAL A 146 -12.26 22.00 -16.24
CA VAL A 146 -11.41 22.52 -15.17
C VAL A 146 -12.23 23.52 -14.38
N VAL A 147 -12.43 23.25 -13.09
CA VAL A 147 -13.23 24.08 -12.18
C VAL A 147 -12.39 25.09 -11.40
N GLY A 148 -11.09 24.84 -11.29
CA GLY A 148 -10.15 25.73 -10.62
C GLY A 148 -8.79 25.09 -10.44
N SER A 149 -7.99 25.70 -9.56
CA SER A 149 -6.67 25.20 -9.18
C SER A 149 -6.51 25.21 -7.67
N PHE A 150 -5.72 24.27 -7.13
CA PHE A 150 -5.35 24.18 -5.72
C PHE A 150 -3.83 24.05 -5.62
N GLN A 151 -3.16 25.02 -4.98
CA GLN A 151 -1.69 25.05 -4.87
C GLN A 151 -0.95 24.85 -6.21
N GLY A 152 -1.49 25.41 -7.30
CA GLY A 152 -0.92 25.29 -8.65
C GLY A 152 -1.30 24.01 -9.41
N ILE A 153 -2.07 23.10 -8.80
CA ILE A 153 -2.59 21.88 -9.43
C ILE A 153 -4.00 22.11 -9.98
N LYS A 154 -4.27 21.71 -11.22
CA LYS A 154 -5.60 21.86 -11.83
C LYS A 154 -6.59 20.86 -11.24
N VAL A 155 -7.81 21.33 -10.98
CA VAL A 155 -8.92 20.51 -10.46
C VAL A 155 -9.99 20.39 -11.54
N TRP A 156 -10.42 19.16 -11.79
CA TRP A 156 -11.40 18.78 -12.82
C TRP A 156 -12.71 18.36 -12.15
N GLY A 157 -13.79 19.04 -12.51
CA GLY A 157 -15.11 18.84 -11.92
C GLY A 157 -15.81 17.56 -12.38
N PRO A 158 -16.99 17.22 -11.82
CA PRO A 158 -17.75 18.00 -10.83
C PRO A 158 -17.07 18.03 -9.45
N ILE A 159 -17.32 19.10 -8.69
CA ILE A 159 -16.85 19.25 -7.30
C ILE A 159 -18.02 19.71 -6.43
N ASP A 160 -18.36 18.92 -5.41
CA ASP A 160 -19.32 19.23 -4.35
C ASP A 160 -18.76 18.72 -3.01
N PRO A 161 -17.88 19.51 -2.36
CA PRO A 161 -17.24 19.11 -1.11
C PRO A 161 -18.27 18.98 0.03
N PRO A 162 -18.09 18.06 0.98
CA PRO A 162 -17.02 17.06 1.09
C PRO A 162 -17.27 15.76 0.29
N GLY A 163 -18.46 15.58 -0.29
CA GLY A 163 -18.89 14.30 -0.86
C GLY A 163 -18.29 13.95 -2.22
N GLN A 164 -18.01 14.95 -3.06
CA GLN A 164 -17.40 14.78 -4.38
C GLN A 164 -16.29 15.83 -4.56
N LEU A 165 -15.08 15.37 -4.84
CA LEU A 165 -13.90 16.23 -4.98
C LEU A 165 -13.31 16.18 -6.40
N GLY A 166 -13.72 15.21 -7.21
CA GLY A 166 -13.32 15.11 -8.61
C GLY A 166 -11.86 14.68 -8.80
N ILE A 167 -11.28 15.07 -9.94
CA ILE A 167 -9.94 14.64 -10.36
C ILE A 167 -8.96 15.80 -10.29
N TRP A 168 -7.80 15.57 -9.69
CA TRP A 168 -6.80 16.60 -9.43
C TRP A 168 -5.53 16.25 -10.19
N GLY A 169 -4.89 17.22 -10.85
CA GLY A 169 -3.64 17.01 -11.58
C GLY A 169 -3.70 17.36 -13.07
N THR A 170 -2.53 17.35 -13.69
CA THR A 170 -2.34 17.55 -15.13
C THR A 170 -1.50 16.44 -15.78
N GLN A 171 -0.29 16.22 -15.28
CA GLN A 171 0.64 15.15 -15.64
C GLN A 171 0.45 13.93 -14.76
N VAL A 172 0.32 14.13 -13.45
CA VAL A 172 0.04 13.11 -12.44
C VAL A 172 -1.32 13.42 -11.87
N THR A 173 -2.30 12.60 -12.22
CA THR A 173 -3.70 12.87 -11.90
C THR A 173 -4.22 11.84 -10.92
N VAL A 174 -4.94 12.28 -9.90
CA VAL A 174 -5.58 11.42 -8.91
C VAL A 174 -7.04 11.76 -8.77
N ASP A 175 -7.86 10.71 -8.87
CA ASP A 175 -9.29 10.80 -8.63
C ASP A 175 -9.57 10.68 -7.12
N TYR A 176 -10.06 11.76 -6.52
CA TYR A 176 -10.33 11.82 -5.09
C TYR A 176 -11.61 11.08 -4.71
N ASP A 177 -12.55 10.95 -5.66
CA ASP A 177 -13.81 10.23 -5.48
C ASP A 177 -13.54 8.72 -5.34
N ILE A 178 -12.50 8.23 -6.00
CA ILE A 178 -12.05 6.82 -6.01
C ILE A 178 -10.99 6.54 -4.93
N CYS A 179 -10.10 7.49 -4.66
CA CYS A 179 -8.98 7.32 -3.73
C CYS A 179 -9.45 6.91 -2.32
N ILE A 180 -8.84 5.85 -1.77
CA ILE A 180 -9.17 5.29 -0.44
C ILE A 180 -8.12 5.60 0.64
N ALA A 181 -7.20 6.53 0.37
CA ALA A 181 -6.09 6.84 1.26
C ALA A 181 -5.18 5.65 1.62
N ASP A 182 -5.00 4.72 0.68
CA ASP A 182 -4.15 3.54 0.87
C ASP A 182 -2.67 3.92 1.10
N GLY A 183 -2.18 4.91 0.35
CA GLY A 183 -0.82 5.43 0.51
C GLY A 183 0.28 4.66 -0.25
N ALA A 184 -0.03 3.55 -0.94
CA ALA A 184 0.98 2.85 -1.74
C ALA A 184 1.66 3.73 -2.79
N CYS A 185 0.93 4.72 -3.35
CA CYS A 185 1.50 5.67 -4.29
C CYS A 185 2.53 6.63 -3.68
N ILE A 186 2.42 6.97 -2.39
CA ILE A 186 3.41 7.78 -1.68
C ILE A 186 4.71 6.98 -1.52
N GLU A 187 4.60 5.75 -1.01
CA GLU A 187 5.77 4.89 -0.73
C GLU A 187 6.46 4.40 -2.01
N ALA A 188 5.71 4.16 -3.09
CA ALA A 188 6.28 3.72 -4.36
C ALA A 188 6.92 4.85 -5.17
N CYS A 189 6.75 6.12 -4.78
CA CYS A 189 7.24 7.25 -5.55
C CYS A 189 8.71 7.55 -5.19
N PRO A 190 9.68 7.31 -6.10
CA PRO A 190 11.11 7.51 -5.79
C PRO A 190 11.52 8.98 -5.64
N VAL A 191 10.64 9.91 -6.01
CA VAL A 191 10.85 11.36 -6.00
C VAL A 191 9.85 12.07 -5.09
N ASN A 192 9.07 11.32 -4.31
CA ASN A 192 8.11 11.84 -3.32
C ASN A 192 7.19 12.95 -3.88
N VAL A 193 6.51 12.70 -5.00
CA VAL A 193 5.58 13.69 -5.61
C VAL A 193 4.35 13.96 -4.74
N TYR A 194 3.98 12.98 -3.92
CA TYR A 194 2.75 12.96 -3.16
C TYR A 194 2.94 13.43 -1.71
N GLU A 195 1.93 14.12 -1.19
CA GLU A 195 1.76 14.51 0.21
C GLU A 195 0.35 14.13 0.68
N TRP A 196 0.09 14.18 1.99
CA TRP A 196 -1.26 13.96 2.52
C TRP A 196 -2.04 15.27 2.57
N LEU A 197 -3.29 15.22 2.12
CA LEU A 197 -4.24 16.32 2.23
C LEU A 197 -5.47 15.84 2.99
N ASP A 198 -5.86 16.56 4.02
CA ASP A 198 -7.06 16.25 4.81
C ASP A 198 -8.34 16.67 4.06
N THR A 199 -9.28 15.73 3.94
CA THR A 199 -10.57 15.91 3.27
C THR A 199 -11.68 15.30 4.15
N PRO A 200 -11.94 15.87 5.34
CA PRO A 200 -12.86 15.28 6.30
C PRO A 200 -14.28 15.20 5.74
N GLY A 201 -14.96 14.07 5.95
CA GLY A 201 -16.35 13.88 5.56
C GLY A 201 -16.57 13.33 4.14
N HIS A 202 -15.50 12.98 3.42
CA HIS A 202 -15.62 12.33 2.11
C HIS A 202 -15.88 10.81 2.26
N PRO A 203 -16.82 10.21 1.51
CA PRO A 203 -17.22 8.80 1.67
C PRO A 203 -16.09 7.78 1.48
N GLY A 204 -15.13 8.09 0.60
CA GLY A 204 -13.97 7.22 0.35
C GLY A 204 -12.89 7.22 1.44
N SER A 205 -12.58 8.36 2.06
CA SER A 205 -11.55 8.51 3.09
C SER A 205 -11.47 9.97 3.58
N ASP A 206 -11.12 10.18 4.85
CA ASP A 206 -10.95 11.53 5.44
C ASP A 206 -9.64 12.23 5.07
N LYS A 207 -8.77 11.55 4.33
CA LYS A 207 -7.52 12.09 3.78
C LYS A 207 -7.33 11.59 2.36
N LYS A 208 -6.56 12.29 1.55
CA LYS A 208 -6.23 11.91 0.17
C LYS A 208 -4.76 12.18 -0.09
N THR A 209 -4.20 11.43 -1.02
CA THR A 209 -2.89 11.78 -1.55
C THR A 209 -3.04 13.02 -2.42
N PHE A 210 -2.14 13.98 -2.29
CA PHE A 210 -2.12 15.24 -3.05
C PHE A 210 -0.78 15.40 -3.77
N MET A 211 -0.82 15.78 -5.04
CA MET A 211 0.34 15.83 -5.93
C MET A 211 1.03 17.19 -5.86
N ALA A 212 1.44 17.61 -4.65
CA ALA A 212 2.04 18.93 -4.41
C ALA A 212 3.26 19.20 -5.32
N ARG A 213 4.02 18.15 -5.65
CA ARG A 213 5.21 18.22 -6.48
C ARG A 213 5.05 17.54 -7.83
N GLU A 214 3.89 17.71 -8.47
CA GLU A 214 3.59 17.11 -9.79
C GLU A 214 4.72 17.31 -10.83
N LYS A 215 5.36 18.49 -10.82
CA LYS A 215 6.47 18.84 -11.72
C LYS A 215 7.72 17.95 -11.60
N ASP A 216 7.90 17.28 -10.48
CA ASP A 216 9.08 16.45 -10.19
C ASP A 216 8.87 14.98 -10.62
N CYS A 217 7.69 14.65 -11.18
CA CYS A 217 7.39 13.31 -11.66
C CYS A 217 8.29 12.90 -12.83
N ILE A 218 8.91 11.72 -12.68
CA ILE A 218 9.78 11.09 -13.71
C ILE A 218 9.03 10.10 -14.62
N PHE A 219 7.70 10.07 -14.57
CA PHE A 219 6.86 9.18 -15.38
C PHE A 219 7.19 7.67 -15.27
N CYS A 220 7.62 7.21 -14.09
CA CYS A 220 8.01 5.81 -13.88
C CYS A 220 6.83 4.82 -13.86
N MET A 221 5.58 5.30 -13.86
CA MET A 221 4.35 4.49 -13.82
C MET A 221 4.16 3.62 -12.56
N ALA A 222 5.05 3.71 -11.57
CA ALA A 222 4.98 2.90 -10.35
C ALA A 222 3.68 3.15 -9.57
N CYS A 223 3.31 4.41 -9.37
CA CYS A 223 2.13 4.80 -8.61
C CYS A 223 0.79 4.38 -9.26
N GLU A 224 0.75 4.24 -10.58
CA GLU A 224 -0.43 3.72 -11.30
C GLU A 224 -0.60 2.23 -10.98
N ASN A 225 0.47 1.45 -11.07
CA ASN A 225 0.41 0.00 -10.87
C ASN A 225 0.18 -0.43 -9.41
N VAL A 226 0.71 0.31 -8.43
CA VAL A 226 0.57 -0.08 -7.00
C VAL A 226 -0.77 0.35 -6.39
N CYS A 227 -1.52 1.25 -7.03
CA CYS A 227 -2.74 1.79 -6.48
C CYS A 227 -3.87 0.75 -6.51
N PRO A 228 -4.41 0.26 -5.37
CA PRO A 228 -5.41 -0.80 -5.39
C PRO A 228 -6.70 -0.46 -6.18
N PRO A 229 -7.30 0.74 -6.00
CA PRO A 229 -8.46 1.13 -6.81
C PRO A 229 -8.08 1.76 -8.16
N GLN A 230 -6.79 1.82 -8.52
CA GLN A 230 -6.30 2.43 -9.76
C GLN A 230 -6.82 3.88 -9.94
N CYS A 231 -6.77 4.69 -8.87
CA CYS A 231 -7.22 6.09 -8.89
C CYS A 231 -6.18 7.07 -9.46
N VAL A 232 -4.97 6.61 -9.74
CA VAL A 232 -3.86 7.42 -10.25
C VAL A 232 -3.68 7.16 -11.74
N LYS A 233 -3.58 8.24 -12.54
CA LYS A 233 -3.18 8.16 -13.95
C LYS A 233 -2.02 9.10 -14.24
N ILE A 234 -1.05 8.63 -15.00
CA ILE A 234 0.07 9.45 -15.45
C ILE A 234 -0.06 9.73 -16.95
N PHE A 235 0.09 11.00 -17.33
CA PHE A 235 0.16 11.47 -18.71
C PHE A 235 1.56 11.97 -19.00
N GLN A 236 2.27 11.28 -19.89
CA GLN A 236 3.57 11.72 -20.37
C GLN A 236 3.42 13.01 -21.19
N LYS A 237 4.32 13.97 -20.97
CA LYS A 237 4.47 15.11 -21.89
C LYS A 237 5.08 14.57 -23.19
N GLY A 238 4.31 14.65 -24.28
CA GLY A 238 4.83 14.47 -25.64
C GLY A 238 5.66 15.66 -26.07
#